data_AF-A0A936MLE7-F1
#
_entry.id   AF-A0A936MLE7-F1
#
_cell.length_a   1.000
_cell.length_b   1.000
_cell.length_c   1.000
_cell.angle_alpha   90.00
_cell.angle_beta   90.00
_cell.angle_gamma   90.00
#
_symmetry.space_group_name_H-M   'P 1'
#
loop_
_entity.id
_entity.type
_entity.pdbx_description
1 polymer ?
#
loop_
_entity_poly.entity_id
_entity_poly.type
_entity_poly.pdbx_seq_one_letter_code
_entity_poly.pdbx_strand_id
1 'polypeptide(L)'
;MPTNQVIPDQTSQLAYCALAIKALAPDRPMALTTGRGEIKGKLLVGAVIDRAANLVIECDVDEFRGRLVIDETSAHLLDGRFDIGRVGTVYTLKGARDAGLRTLLGKPTAFVGRDAELRGLENTCANASMNMWQPRFW
;
A
#
# COMPACT_ATOMS: atom_id res chain seq x y z
N MET A 1 16.62 -22.19 15.55
CA MET A 1 15.99 -22.25 14.22
C MET A 1 15.88 -20.82 13.70
N PRO A 2 16.55 -20.42 12.60
CA PRO A 2 16.34 -19.09 12.07
C PRO A 2 14.92 -19.02 11.49
N THR A 3 14.09 -18.14 12.04
CA THR A 3 12.79 -17.76 11.47
C THR A 3 13.02 -17.18 10.08
N ASN A 4 12.47 -17.82 9.06
CA ASN A 4 12.41 -17.30 7.70
C ASN A 4 11.63 -15.98 7.71
N GLN A 5 12.33 -14.86 7.95
CA GLN A 5 11.73 -13.54 7.87
C GLN A 5 11.47 -13.26 6.39
N VAL A 6 10.22 -13.44 5.97
CA VAL A 6 9.75 -12.97 4.68
C VAL A 6 9.86 -11.45 4.72
N ILE A 7 10.87 -10.90 4.04
CA ILE A 7 11.00 -9.45 3.85
C ILE A 7 9.74 -9.03 3.09
N PRO A 8 8.88 -8.18 3.67
CA PRO A 8 7.68 -7.72 2.98
C PRO A 8 8.08 -7.01 1.70
N ASP A 9 7.35 -7.27 0.62
CA ASP A 9 7.49 -6.49 -0.61
C ASP A 9 7.19 -5.03 -0.30
N GLN A 10 8.24 -4.20 -0.31
CA GLN A 10 8.17 -2.79 0.07
C GLN A 10 7.19 -2.00 -0.80
N THR A 11 7.06 -2.38 -2.08
CA THR A 11 6.15 -1.70 -3.00
C THR A 11 4.70 -1.97 -2.64
N SER A 12 4.35 -3.24 -2.33
CA SER A 12 3.04 -3.60 -1.81
C SER A 12 2.72 -2.88 -0.50
N GLN A 13 3.68 -2.82 0.44
CA GLN A 13 3.47 -2.14 1.71
C GLN A 13 3.25 -0.64 1.54
N LEU A 14 4.01 0.02 0.65
CA LEU A 14 3.81 1.41 0.29
C LEU A 14 2.41 1.65 -0.30
N ALA A 15 1.94 0.76 -1.18
CA ALA A 15 0.61 0.84 -1.77
C ALA A 15 -0.51 0.73 -0.73
N TYR A 16 -0.41 -0.21 0.22
CA TYR A 16 -1.36 -0.29 1.34
C TYR A 16 -1.35 0.96 2.20
N CYS A 17 -0.17 1.47 2.56
CA CYS A 17 -0.05 2.71 3.32
C CYS A 17 -0.68 3.89 2.57
N ALA A 18 -0.41 4.05 1.28
CA ALA A 18 -0.97 5.12 0.47
C ALA A 18 -2.50 5.03 0.37
N LEU A 19 -3.06 3.82 0.21
CA LEU A 19 -4.51 3.60 0.24
C LEU A 19 -5.13 3.96 1.59
N ALA A 20 -4.46 3.62 2.70
CA ALA A 20 -4.91 3.99 4.04
C ALA A 20 -4.90 5.51 4.26
N ILE A 21 -3.85 6.21 3.82
CA ILE A 21 -3.78 7.67 3.89
C ILE A 21 -4.87 8.30 3.02
N LYS A 22 -5.10 7.76 1.83
CA LYS A 22 -6.15 8.23 0.91
C LYS A 22 -7.55 8.09 1.53
N ALA A 23 -7.81 7.04 2.31
CA ALA A 23 -9.08 6.90 3.01
C ALA A 23 -9.30 8.00 4.07
N LEU A 24 -8.22 8.51 4.67
CA LEU A 24 -8.26 9.59 5.67
C LEU A 24 -8.28 10.99 5.04
N ALA A 25 -7.76 11.13 3.82
CA ALA A 25 -7.65 12.40 3.10
C ALA A 25 -8.03 12.24 1.62
N PRO A 26 -9.31 11.99 1.30
CA PRO A 26 -9.76 11.62 -0.04
C PRO A 26 -9.53 12.73 -1.07
N ASP A 27 -9.64 14.01 -0.69
CA ASP A 27 -9.47 15.13 -1.61
C ASP A 27 -8.01 15.61 -1.76
N ARG A 28 -7.05 14.92 -1.12
CA ARG A 28 -5.63 15.29 -1.21
C ARG A 28 -5.02 14.66 -2.48
N PRO A 29 -4.38 15.45 -3.36
CA PRO A 29 -3.58 14.89 -4.44
C PRO A 29 -2.48 13.99 -3.86
N MET A 30 -2.34 12.78 -4.41
CA MET A 30 -1.36 11.81 -3.93
C MET A 30 -0.76 11.06 -5.10
N ALA A 31 0.57 10.93 -5.10
CA ALA A 31 1.32 10.11 -6.03
C ALA A 31 2.17 9.07 -5.30
N LEU A 32 2.33 7.90 -5.90
CA LEU A 32 3.23 6.84 -5.44
C LEU A 32 4.22 6.51 -6.55
N THR A 33 5.50 6.59 -6.22
CA THR A 33 6.60 6.25 -7.12
C THR A 33 7.57 5.30 -6.44
N THR A 34 8.26 4.51 -7.25
CA THR A 34 9.33 3.61 -6.81
C THR A 34 10.58 3.87 -7.62
N GLY A 35 11.72 3.89 -6.96
CA GLY A 35 12.97 4.27 -7.61
C GLY A 35 14.11 4.40 -6.61
N ARG A 36 15.31 4.69 -7.12
CA ARG A 36 16.47 4.98 -6.28
C ARG A 36 16.41 6.44 -5.83
N GLY A 37 16.44 6.65 -4.52
CA GLY A 37 16.62 7.95 -3.90
C GLY A 37 17.86 7.91 -3.01
N GLU A 38 18.57 9.04 -2.91
CA GLU A 38 19.63 9.20 -1.94
C GLU A 38 19.13 10.10 -0.80
N ILE A 39 19.45 9.69 0.43
CA ILE A 39 19.23 10.54 1.60
C ILE A 39 20.51 11.33 1.83
N LYS A 40 20.52 12.62 1.49
CA LYS A 40 21.63 13.52 1.80
C LYS A 40 21.29 14.34 3.04
N GLY A 41 21.74 13.86 4.20
CA GLY A 41 21.42 14.48 5.48
C GLY A 41 19.94 14.32 5.83
N LYS A 42 19.19 15.42 5.91
CA LYS A 42 17.73 15.43 6.15
C LYS A 42 16.89 15.59 4.87
N LEU A 43 17.53 15.79 3.72
CA LEU A 43 16.82 16.02 2.48
C LEU A 43 16.81 14.74 1.64
N LEU A 44 15.61 14.34 1.23
CA LEU A 44 15.41 13.32 0.22
C LEU A 44 15.68 13.96 -1.13
N VAL A 45 16.72 13.52 -1.83
CA VAL A 45 17.10 14.07 -3.14
C VAL A 45 17.19 12.93 -4.14
N GLY A 46 16.57 13.12 -5.30
CA GLY A 46 16.70 12.20 -6.41
C GLY A 46 15.48 12.16 -7.32
N ALA A 47 15.69 11.55 -8.48
CA ALA A 47 14.71 11.50 -9.57
C ALA A 47 13.36 10.89 -9.17
N VAL A 48 13.29 10.10 -8.10
CA VAL A 48 12.04 9.51 -7.58
C VAL A 48 11.12 10.56 -6.95
N ILE A 49 11.69 11.57 -6.26
CA ILE A 49 10.95 12.66 -5.64
C ILE A 49 10.48 13.64 -6.72
N ASP A 50 11.36 14.00 -7.65
CA ASP A 50 10.99 14.88 -8.78
C ASP A 50 9.87 14.26 -9.62
N ARG A 51 9.93 12.95 -9.87
CA ARG A 51 8.87 12.22 -10.55
C ARG A 51 7.55 12.23 -9.77
N ALA A 52 7.60 12.06 -8.45
CA ALA A 52 6.39 12.12 -7.62
C ALA A 52 5.77 13.52 -7.65
N ALA A 53 6.59 14.57 -7.56
CA ALA A 53 6.13 15.95 -7.66
C ALA A 53 5.50 16.23 -9.03
N ASN A 54 6.17 15.83 -10.12
CA ASN A 54 5.65 16.01 -11.47
C ASN A 54 4.33 15.26 -11.68
N LEU A 55 4.18 14.04 -11.16
CA LEU A 55 2.91 13.32 -11.24
C LEU A 55 1.76 14.07 -10.56
N VAL A 56 2.01 14.74 -9.43
CA VAL A 56 0.98 15.52 -8.75
C VAL A 56 0.69 16.83 -9.48
N ILE A 57 1.72 17.48 -10.04
CA ILE A 57 1.59 18.78 -10.73
C ILE A 57 0.96 18.65 -12.11
N GLU A 58 1.32 17.61 -12.87
CA GLU A 58 0.84 17.39 -14.24
C GLU A 58 -0.58 16.82 -14.29
N CYS A 59 -1.06 16.25 -13.19
CA CYS A 59 -2.44 15.76 -13.12
C CYS A 59 -3.40 16.93 -12.86
N ASP A 60 -4.43 17.02 -13.71
CA ASP A 60 -5.55 17.92 -13.46
C ASP A 60 -6.22 17.55 -12.12
N VAL A 61 -6.22 18.50 -11.19
CA VAL A 61 -6.67 18.29 -9.82
C VAL A 61 -8.15 17.89 -9.77
N ASP A 62 -8.97 18.31 -10.73
CA ASP A 62 -10.38 17.96 -10.80
C ASP A 62 -10.61 16.59 -11.45
N GLU A 63 -9.88 16.25 -12.51
CA GLU A 63 -9.96 14.93 -13.15
C GLU A 63 -9.42 13.80 -12.25
N PHE A 64 -8.37 14.13 -11.48
CA PHE A 64 -7.68 13.21 -10.58
C PHE A 64 -8.05 13.37 -9.11
N ARG A 65 -9.09 14.17 -8.80
CA ARG A 65 -9.62 14.29 -7.44
C ARG A 65 -9.99 12.91 -6.89
N GLY A 66 -9.54 12.58 -5.68
CA GLY A 66 -9.81 11.27 -5.10
C GLY A 66 -9.09 10.12 -5.78
N ARG A 67 -8.06 10.37 -6.60
CA ARG A 67 -7.24 9.32 -7.24
C ARG A 67 -5.85 9.27 -6.61
N LEU A 68 -5.32 8.05 -6.53
CA LEU A 68 -3.92 7.82 -6.14
C LEU A 68 -3.17 7.56 -7.44
N VAL A 69 -2.36 8.52 -7.86
CA VAL A 69 -1.62 8.44 -9.13
C VAL A 69 -0.35 7.62 -8.91
N ILE A 70 0.04 6.82 -9.89
CA ILE A 70 1.27 6.02 -9.80
C ILE A 70 2.11 6.15 -11.06
N ASP A 71 3.43 6.06 -10.94
CA ASP A 71 4.30 5.97 -12.11
C ASP A 71 4.24 4.58 -12.76
N GLU A 72 4.67 4.49 -14.01
CA GLU A 72 4.66 3.24 -14.77
C GLU A 72 5.47 2.13 -14.07
N THR A 73 6.61 2.46 -13.46
CA THR A 73 7.42 1.48 -12.74
C THR A 73 6.64 0.89 -11.56
N SER A 74 5.99 1.72 -10.76
CA SER A 74 5.16 1.25 -9.64
C SER A 74 3.93 0.49 -10.12
N ALA A 75 3.31 0.90 -11.23
CA ALA A 75 2.19 0.18 -11.83
C ALA A 75 2.57 -1.27 -12.17
N HIS A 76 3.72 -1.47 -12.81
CA HIS A 76 4.19 -2.81 -13.15
C HIS A 76 4.57 -3.64 -11.92
N LEU A 77 5.15 -3.04 -10.88
CA LEU A 77 5.48 -3.74 -9.63
C LEU A 77 4.24 -4.17 -8.84
N LEU A 78 3.15 -3.42 -8.95
CA LEU A 78 1.88 -3.68 -8.24
C LEU A 78 0.90 -4.55 -9.05
N ASP A 79 1.22 -4.86 -10.31
CA ASP A 79 0.35 -5.63 -11.18
C ASP A 79 0.06 -7.03 -10.59
N GLY A 80 -1.15 -7.53 -10.85
CA GLY A 80 -1.65 -8.80 -10.33
C GLY A 80 -2.15 -8.76 -8.88
N ARG A 81 -1.65 -7.86 -8.02
CA ARG A 81 -2.06 -7.76 -6.60
C ARG A 81 -2.97 -6.58 -6.28
N PHE A 82 -2.94 -5.55 -7.12
CA PHE A 82 -3.72 -4.34 -6.93
C PHE A 82 -4.61 -4.05 -8.14
N ASP A 83 -5.71 -3.35 -7.91
CA ASP A 83 -6.57 -2.84 -8.97
C ASP A 83 -5.97 -1.52 -9.47
N ILE A 84 -5.39 -1.59 -10.67
CA ILE A 84 -4.73 -0.49 -11.35
C ILE A 84 -5.65 -0.04 -12.49
N GLY A 85 -6.11 1.19 -12.42
CA GLY A 85 -6.81 1.87 -13.50
C GLY A 85 -5.88 2.77 -14.31
N ARG A 86 -6.45 3.37 -15.35
CA ARG A 86 -5.76 4.36 -16.19
C ARG A 86 -6.72 5.48 -16.57
N VAL A 87 -6.23 6.71 -16.56
CA VAL A 87 -6.93 7.91 -17.05
C VAL A 87 -5.99 8.59 -18.05
N GLY A 88 -6.39 8.61 -19.32
CA GLY A 88 -5.47 8.97 -20.41
C GLY A 88 -4.21 8.11 -20.40
N THR A 89 -3.04 8.73 -20.26
CA THR A 89 -1.74 8.06 -20.17
C THR A 89 -1.33 7.69 -18.74
N VAL A 90 -2.02 8.22 -17.73
CA VAL A 90 -1.63 8.17 -16.31
C VAL A 90 -2.22 6.95 -15.61
N TYR A 91 -1.40 6.25 -14.82
CA TYR A 91 -1.83 5.10 -14.02
C TYR A 91 -2.42 5.56 -12.68
N THR A 92 -3.44 4.84 -12.21
CA THR A 92 -4.12 5.13 -10.94
C THR A 92 -4.29 3.86 -10.12
N LEU A 93 -3.97 3.92 -8.83
CA LEU A 93 -4.20 2.85 -7.87
C LEU A 93 -5.60 3.01 -7.25
N LYS A 94 -6.47 2.04 -7.50
CA LYS A 94 -7.86 2.04 -6.99
C LYS A 94 -7.98 1.34 -5.65
N GLY A 95 -7.26 0.24 -5.46
CA GLY A 95 -7.33 -0.58 -4.25
C GLY A 95 -6.47 -1.84 -4.35
N ALA A 96 -6.43 -2.62 -3.28
CA ALA A 96 -5.92 -3.98 -3.34
C ALA A 96 -6.94 -4.87 -4.07
N ARG A 97 -6.47 -5.82 -4.89
CA ARG A 97 -7.36 -6.87 -5.41
C ARG A 97 -7.68 -7.80 -4.27
N ASP A 98 -8.95 -8.14 -4.14
CA ASP A 98 -9.35 -9.24 -3.28
C ASP A 98 -8.73 -10.51 -3.87
N ALA A 99 -7.83 -11.15 -3.13
CA ALA A 99 -7.31 -12.47 -3.47
C ALA A 99 -8.45 -13.45 -3.18
N GLY A 100 -9.45 -13.48 -4.06
CA GLY A 100 -10.74 -14.12 -3.81
C GLY A 100 -10.59 -15.47 -3.13
N LEU A 101 -11.51 -15.77 -2.21
CA LEU A 101 -11.49 -17.02 -1.43
C LEU A 101 -11.33 -18.21 -2.37
N ARG A 102 -10.21 -18.93 -2.25
CA ARG A 102 -9.96 -20.12 -3.06
C ARG A 102 -11.08 -21.11 -2.79
N THR A 103 -11.93 -21.36 -3.78
CA THR A 103 -13.02 -22.32 -3.63
C THR A 103 -12.48 -23.73 -3.78
N LEU A 104 -12.75 -24.62 -2.83
CA LEU A 104 -12.61 -26.07 -3.01
C LEU A 104 -14.02 -26.66 -3.08
N LEU A 105 -14.31 -27.42 -4.14
CA LEU A 105 -15.62 -28.03 -4.40
C LEU A 105 -16.79 -27.01 -4.42
N GLY A 106 -16.54 -25.83 -4.99
CA GLY A 106 -17.58 -24.79 -5.15
C GLY A 106 -17.96 -24.05 -3.87
N LYS A 107 -17.28 -24.30 -2.75
CA LYS A 107 -17.47 -23.56 -1.49
C LYS A 107 -16.22 -22.74 -1.19
N PRO A 108 -16.35 -21.48 -0.75
CA PRO A 108 -15.21 -20.75 -0.20
C PRO A 108 -14.65 -21.59 0.95
N THR A 109 -13.35 -21.92 0.93
CA THR A 109 -12.74 -22.62 2.05
C THR A 109 -12.76 -21.68 3.26
N ALA A 110 -13.73 -21.86 4.15
CA ALA A 110 -13.60 -21.39 5.52
C ALA A 110 -12.31 -22.01 6.08
N PHE A 111 -11.57 -21.27 6.89
CA PHE A 111 -10.40 -21.79 7.60
C PHE A 111 -10.85 -22.80 8.68
N VAL A 112 -11.34 -23.97 8.27
CA VAL A 112 -11.86 -24.99 9.19
C VAL A 112 -10.71 -25.51 10.05
N GLY A 113 -10.87 -25.46 11.38
CA GLY A 113 -9.88 -25.93 12.34
C GLY A 113 -8.82 -24.92 12.78
N ARG A 114 -8.88 -23.65 12.30
CA ARG A 114 -7.95 -22.59 12.71
C ARG A 114 -8.51 -21.61 13.72
N ASP A 115 -9.64 -21.89 14.36
CA ASP A 115 -10.24 -20.97 15.35
C ASP A 115 -9.29 -20.58 16.48
N ALA A 116 -8.46 -21.52 16.94
CA ALA A 116 -7.45 -21.24 17.94
C ALA A 116 -6.33 -20.32 17.42
N GLU A 117 -5.91 -20.51 16.17
CA GLU A 117 -4.87 -19.68 15.53
C GLU A 117 -5.40 -18.28 15.21
N LEU A 118 -6.63 -18.18 14.68
CA LEU A 118 -7.30 -16.91 14.38
C LEU A 118 -7.50 -16.08 15.65
N ARG A 119 -7.99 -16.68 16.74
CA ARG A 119 -8.07 -16.00 18.05
C ARG A 119 -6.70 -15.55 18.57
N GLY A 120 -5.67 -16.36 18.36
CA GLY A 120 -4.30 -15.98 18.71
C GLY A 120 -3.81 -14.73 17.96
N LEU A 121 -4.10 -14.67 16.65
CA LEU A 121 -3.76 -13.52 15.81
C LEU A 121 -4.58 -12.28 16.16
N GLU A 122 -5.89 -12.43 16.36
CA GLU A 122 -6.79 -11.35 16.79
C GLU A 122 -6.32 -10.74 18.11
N ASN A 123 -6.00 -11.58 19.10
CA ASN A 123 -5.46 -11.13 20.38
C ASN A 123 -4.11 -10.41 20.22
N THR A 124 -3.27 -10.85 19.29
CA THR A 124 -1.97 -10.21 19.03
C THR A 124 -2.12 -8.87 18.33
N CYS A 125 -3.03 -8.75 17.34
CA CYS A 125 -3.36 -7.48 16.70
C CYS A 125 -4.01 -6.50 17.67
N ALA A 126 -4.92 -6.97 18.53
CA ALA A 126 -5.52 -6.15 19.59
C ALA A 126 -4.46 -5.66 20.59
N ASN A 127 -3.52 -6.52 20.99
CA ASN A 127 -2.41 -6.15 21.88
C ASN A 127 -1.39 -5.23 21.19
N ALA A 128 -1.12 -5.40 19.90
CA ALA A 128 -0.24 -4.54 19.13
C ALA A 128 -0.83 -3.12 18.97
N SER A 129 -2.15 -3.01 18.78
CA SER A 129 -2.88 -1.74 18.81
C SER A 129 -2.77 -1.02 20.15
N MET A 130 -2.64 -1.76 21.27
CA MET A 130 -2.47 -1.19 22.61
C MET A 130 -1.02 -0.82 22.96
N ASN A 131 -0.03 -1.49 22.37
CA ASN A 131 1.39 -1.18 22.61
C ASN A 131 2.01 -0.18 21.62
N MET A 132 1.39 0.07 20.46
CA MET A 132 1.90 1.03 19.47
C MET A 132 1.54 2.50 19.80
N TRP A 133 0.74 2.74 20.86
CA TRP A 133 0.35 4.06 21.37
C TRP A 133 0.80 4.30 22.83
N GLN A 134 1.98 3.79 23.22
CA GLN A 134 2.69 4.32 24.38
C GLN A 134 3.68 5.38 23.88
N PRO A 135 3.40 6.69 24.04
CA PRO A 135 4.39 7.71 23.72
C PRO A 135 5.52 7.58 24.74
N ARG A 136 6.64 6.96 24.32
CA ARG A 136 7.90 7.07 25.04
C ARG A 136 8.39 8.50 24.87
N PHE A 137 7.92 9.36 25.75
CA PHE A 137 8.50 10.69 25.96
C PHE A 137 9.88 10.52 26.62
N TRP A 138 10.85 11.18 25.98
CA TRP A 138 12.29 11.29 26.25
C TRP A 138 13.16 10.14 25.76
#